data_AF-A0A1A8IDW8-F1
#
_entry.id   AF-A0A1A8IDW8-F1
#
_cell.length_a   1.000
_cell.length_b   1.000
_cell.length_c   1.000
_cell.angle_alpha   90.00
_cell.angle_beta   90.00
_cell.angle_gamma   90.00
#
_symmetry.space_group_name_H-M   'P 1'
#
loop_
_entity.id
_entity.type
_entity.pdbx_description
1 polymer ?
#
loop_
_entity_poly.entity_id
_entity_poly.type
_entity_poly.pdbx_seq_one_letter_code
_entity_poly.pdbx_strand_id
1 'polypeptide(L)'
;MMHRQETVDCLKKFNARRKLKGAILTTMLATRNFSGKSLLAKKTDGVKESSESANTTIEDEDARARKQEIIKVTEQLIEAINNGDFEAYTKICDPGITSFEPEALGNLVEGTDFHRFYFENALSKAKLHIHTILLNPHVHLIGDEAACIAYIRLTQYMDS
;
A
#
# COMPACT_ATOMS: atom_id res chain seq x y z
N MET A 1 32.17 -33.48 19.26
CA MET A 1 31.17 -32.46 18.88
C MET A 1 30.00 -32.60 19.84
N MET A 2 29.79 -31.64 20.75
CA MET A 2 28.68 -31.70 21.71
C MET A 2 27.35 -31.47 20.97
N HIS A 3 26.60 -32.54 20.72
CA HIS A 3 25.28 -32.43 20.11
C HIS A 3 24.29 -31.96 21.17
N ARG A 4 24.01 -30.64 21.20
CA ARG A 4 23.11 -30.01 22.19
C ARG A 4 21.64 -30.23 21.81
N GLN A 5 21.19 -31.47 21.86
CA GLN A 5 19.82 -31.87 21.49
C GLN A 5 18.75 -31.12 22.31
N GLU A 6 18.98 -30.91 23.60
CA GLU A 6 18.08 -30.14 24.47
C GLU A 6 17.88 -28.70 24.00
N THR A 7 18.94 -28.06 23.49
CA THR A 7 18.85 -26.69 22.94
C THR A 7 17.99 -26.67 21.68
N VAL A 8 18.11 -27.69 20.83
CA VAL A 8 17.31 -27.81 19.60
C VAL A 8 15.83 -27.99 19.95
N ASP A 9 15.52 -28.82 20.95
CA ASP A 9 14.13 -29.08 21.34
C ASP A 9 13.48 -27.88 22.03
N CYS A 10 14.24 -27.13 22.84
CA CYS A 10 13.80 -25.84 23.36
C CYS A 10 13.53 -24.82 22.24
N LEU A 11 14.40 -24.77 21.23
CA LEU A 11 14.26 -23.83 20.10
C LEU A 11 13.04 -24.15 19.23
N LYS A 12 12.75 -25.43 18.97
CA LYS A 12 11.53 -25.87 18.27
C LYS A 12 10.26 -25.39 18.99
N LYS A 13 10.18 -25.58 20.32
CA LYS A 13 9.04 -25.14 21.14
C LYS A 13 8.89 -23.62 21.16
N PHE A 14 10.01 -22.89 21.28
CA PHE A 14 10.02 -21.43 21.23
C PHE A 14 9.52 -20.89 19.89
N ASN A 15 10.04 -21.43 18.78
CA ASN A 15 9.64 -21.03 17.43
C ASN A 15 8.15 -21.31 17.17
N ALA A 16 7.63 -22.47 17.60
CA ALA A 16 6.22 -22.80 17.49
C ALA A 16 5.32 -21.79 18.25
N ARG A 17 5.67 -21.47 19.50
CA ARG A 17 4.94 -20.48 20.32
C ARG A 17 4.96 -19.09 19.69
N ARG A 18 6.08 -18.67 19.10
CA ARG A 18 6.20 -17.38 18.42
C ARG A 18 5.35 -17.34 17.15
N LYS A 19 5.26 -18.43 16.38
CA LYS A 19 4.44 -18.49 15.16
C LYS A 19 2.94 -18.38 15.46
N LEU A 20 2.46 -19.06 16.52
CA LEU A 20 1.05 -19.00 16.93
C LEU A 20 0.61 -17.65 17.51
N LYS A 21 1.52 -16.82 18.03
CA LYS A 21 1.19 -15.53 18.64
C LYS A 21 1.01 -14.36 17.65
N GLY A 22 1.19 -14.58 16.35
CA GLY A 22 0.97 -13.51 15.36
C GLY A 22 1.73 -13.63 14.04
N ALA A 23 2.15 -14.83 13.64
CA ALA A 23 2.73 -15.05 12.32
C ALA A 23 1.80 -15.93 11.47
N ILE A 24 1.52 -15.50 10.24
CA ILE A 24 0.87 -16.36 9.25
C ILE A 24 1.91 -17.38 8.77
N LEU A 25 1.61 -18.68 8.91
CA LEU A 25 2.49 -19.74 8.43
C LEU A 25 2.27 -19.91 6.93
N THR A 26 3.12 -19.30 6.12
CA THR A 26 3.10 -19.44 4.66
C THR A 26 3.91 -20.66 4.23
N THR A 27 3.60 -21.22 3.06
CA THR A 27 4.39 -22.29 2.44
C THR A 27 5.84 -21.82 2.26
N MET A 28 6.81 -22.63 2.67
CA MET A 28 8.23 -22.33 2.43
C MET A 28 8.50 -22.29 0.92
N LEU A 29 9.25 -21.29 0.45
CA LEU A 29 9.68 -21.23 -0.95
C LEU A 29 10.42 -22.52 -1.32
N ALA A 30 9.99 -23.18 -2.40
CA ALA A 30 10.74 -24.28 -2.98
C ALA A 30 12.05 -23.76 -3.57
N THR A 31 13.16 -24.48 -3.38
CA THR A 31 14.48 -24.13 -3.92
C THR A 31 14.59 -24.29 -5.45
N ARG A 32 13.48 -24.57 -6.15
CA ARG A 32 13.39 -24.68 -7.61
C ARG A 32 12.23 -23.80 -8.09
N ASN A 33 12.54 -22.59 -8.56
CA ASN A 33 11.56 -21.61 -9.06
C ASN A 33 11.38 -21.66 -10.60
N PHE A 34 11.62 -22.80 -11.26
CA PHE A 34 11.45 -22.90 -12.71
C PHE A 34 10.07 -23.49 -13.04
N SER A 35 9.09 -22.63 -13.30
CA SER A 35 7.79 -23.02 -13.90
C SER A 35 7.88 -22.88 -15.41
N GLY A 36 8.18 -23.97 -16.11
CA GLY A 36 8.09 -24.06 -17.56
C GLY A 36 6.82 -24.78 -17.98
N LYS A 37 5.68 -24.08 -18.04
CA LYS A 37 4.47 -24.57 -18.75
C LYS A 37 3.69 -23.40 -19.37
N SER A 38 3.58 -23.46 -20.70
CA SER A 38 2.72 -22.64 -21.55
C SER A 38 1.25 -22.88 -21.20
N LEU A 39 0.50 -21.81 -20.91
CA LEU A 39 -0.95 -21.84 -20.74
C LEU A 39 -1.61 -21.62 -22.10
N LEU A 40 -1.94 -22.72 -22.79
CA LEU A 40 -2.93 -22.73 -23.88
C LEU A 40 -4.31 -23.00 -23.26
N ALA A 41 -5.10 -21.95 -23.09
CA ALA A 41 -6.50 -22.08 -22.68
C ALA A 41 -7.37 -22.42 -23.90
N LYS A 42 -7.86 -23.66 -23.95
CA LYS A 42 -8.90 -24.14 -24.88
C LYS A 42 -10.28 -23.85 -24.26
N LYS A 43 -11.16 -23.17 -25.00
CA LYS A 43 -12.57 -22.95 -24.64
C LYS A 43 -13.34 -24.27 -24.55
N THR A 44 -14.16 -24.45 -23.52
CA THR A 44 -15.34 -25.33 -23.52
C THR A 44 -16.43 -24.76 -22.59
N ASP A 45 -17.62 -24.58 -23.13
CA ASP A 45 -18.88 -24.25 -22.44
C ASP A 45 -19.43 -25.45 -21.64
N GLY A 46 -20.08 -25.18 -20.50
CA GLY A 46 -21.22 -25.98 -20.02
C GLY A 46 -21.11 -26.69 -18.65
N VAL A 47 -21.98 -26.23 -17.72
CA VAL A 47 -22.75 -26.99 -16.69
C VAL A 47 -22.13 -27.26 -15.28
N LYS A 48 -22.87 -26.76 -14.26
CA LYS A 48 -23.09 -27.10 -12.82
C LYS A 48 -22.27 -28.27 -12.21
N GLU A 49 -21.80 -28.24 -10.96
CA GLU A 49 -22.54 -28.07 -9.70
C GLU A 49 -21.56 -28.03 -8.49
N SER A 50 -21.98 -27.34 -7.42
CA SER A 50 -21.64 -27.46 -5.97
C SER A 50 -20.19 -27.61 -5.47
N SER A 51 -19.75 -26.67 -4.62
CA SER A 51 -18.94 -27.02 -3.44
C SER A 51 -19.03 -25.96 -2.33
N GLU A 52 -19.51 -26.41 -1.17
CA GLU A 52 -19.51 -25.68 0.09
C GLU A 52 -18.08 -25.35 0.55
N SER A 53 -17.96 -24.17 1.17
CA SER A 53 -17.00 -23.86 2.24
C SER A 53 -15.50 -23.79 1.90
N ALA A 54 -15.08 -22.68 1.29
CA ALA A 54 -13.67 -22.24 1.29
C ALA A 54 -13.45 -20.70 1.17
N ASN A 55 -14.37 -19.87 1.68
CA ASN A 55 -14.37 -18.42 1.34
C ASN A 55 -13.52 -17.48 2.23
N THR A 56 -12.69 -17.97 3.16
CA THR A 56 -12.00 -17.04 4.10
C THR A 56 -10.56 -16.65 3.72
N THR A 57 -9.99 -17.11 2.60
CA THR A 57 -8.58 -16.82 2.25
C THR A 57 -8.37 -16.05 0.96
N ILE A 58 -9.27 -16.10 -0.02
CA ILE A 58 -9.08 -15.43 -1.32
C ILE A 58 -9.54 -13.96 -1.25
N GLU A 59 -10.66 -13.69 -0.59
CA GLU A 59 -11.20 -12.33 -0.43
C GLU A 59 -10.27 -11.42 0.39
N ASP A 60 -9.55 -11.98 1.38
CA ASP A 60 -8.60 -11.22 2.21
C ASP A 60 -7.31 -10.85 1.47
N GLU A 61 -6.80 -11.71 0.57
CA GLU A 61 -5.60 -11.41 -0.21
C GLU A 61 -5.88 -10.38 -1.32
N ASP A 62 -7.02 -10.46 -2.00
CA ASP A 62 -7.43 -9.43 -2.98
C ASP A 62 -7.64 -8.07 -2.31
N ALA A 63 -8.36 -8.04 -1.19
CA ALA A 63 -8.55 -6.82 -0.41
C ALA A 63 -7.20 -6.25 0.07
N ARG A 64 -6.25 -7.10 0.46
CA ARG A 64 -4.91 -6.66 0.84
C ARG A 64 -4.14 -6.07 -0.33
N ALA A 65 -4.20 -6.70 -1.50
CA ALA A 65 -3.56 -6.19 -2.72
C ALA A 65 -4.11 -4.82 -3.13
N ARG A 66 -5.45 -4.67 -3.13
CA ARG A 66 -6.11 -3.38 -3.41
C ARG A 66 -5.75 -2.30 -2.39
N LYS A 67 -5.71 -2.64 -1.09
CA LYS A 67 -5.24 -1.68 -0.07
C LYS A 67 -3.80 -1.23 -0.31
N GLN A 68 -2.92 -2.14 -0.73
CA GLN A 68 -1.53 -1.80 -1.05
C GLN A 68 -1.40 -0.92 -2.30
N GLU A 69 -2.29 -1.09 -3.29
CA GLU A 69 -2.37 -0.22 -4.46
C GLU A 69 -2.75 1.21 -4.08
N ILE A 70 -3.76 1.40 -3.21
CA ILE A 70 -4.14 2.73 -2.70
C ILE A 70 -2.98 3.39 -1.96
N ILE A 71 -2.24 2.64 -1.12
CA ILE A 71 -1.05 3.15 -0.43
C ILE A 71 0.00 3.59 -1.46
N LYS A 72 0.25 2.78 -2.48
CA LYS A 72 1.25 3.09 -3.52
C LYS A 72 0.90 4.35 -4.32
N VAL A 73 -0.36 4.52 -4.71
CA VAL A 73 -0.80 5.75 -5.39
C VAL A 73 -0.68 6.97 -4.46
N THR A 74 -0.95 6.80 -3.16
CA THR A 74 -0.75 7.86 -2.16
C THR A 74 0.73 8.25 -2.01
N GLU A 75 1.64 7.28 -2.03
CA GLU A 75 3.08 7.53 -2.02
C GLU A 75 3.53 8.30 -3.27
N GLN A 76 3.04 7.94 -4.45
CA GLN A 76 3.30 8.66 -5.70
C GLN A 76 2.77 10.10 -5.67
N LEU A 77 1.58 10.31 -5.10
CA LEU A 77 1.02 11.65 -4.90
C LEU A 77 1.93 12.51 -4.01
N ILE A 78 2.39 11.95 -2.89
CA ILE A 78 3.28 12.65 -1.95
C ILE A 78 4.64 12.94 -2.59
N GLU A 79 5.16 12.03 -3.40
CA GLU A 79 6.39 12.22 -4.15
C GLU A 79 6.26 13.38 -5.16
N ALA A 80 5.16 13.43 -5.92
CA ALA A 80 4.88 14.54 -6.83
C ALA A 80 4.85 15.89 -6.09
N ILE A 81 4.20 15.94 -4.93
CA ILE A 81 4.18 17.14 -4.07
C ILE A 81 5.59 17.51 -3.61
N ASN A 82 6.35 16.56 -3.05
CA ASN A 82 7.69 16.83 -2.51
C ASN A 82 8.68 17.29 -3.59
N ASN A 83 8.52 16.80 -4.83
CA ASN A 83 9.36 17.19 -5.96
C ASN A 83 8.89 18.48 -6.65
N GLY A 84 7.73 19.03 -6.28
CA GLY A 84 7.13 20.16 -6.99
C GLY A 84 6.72 19.81 -8.43
N ASP A 85 6.40 18.54 -8.71
CA ASP A 85 5.94 18.07 -10.02
C ASP A 85 4.41 18.23 -10.15
N PHE A 86 3.99 19.39 -10.62
CA PHE A 86 2.57 19.70 -10.81
C PHE A 86 1.93 18.87 -11.93
N GLU A 87 2.71 18.46 -12.94
CA GLU A 87 2.18 17.64 -14.04
C GLU A 87 1.84 16.23 -13.54
N ALA A 88 2.71 15.61 -12.73
CA ALA A 88 2.43 14.33 -12.10
C ALA A 88 1.26 14.43 -11.11
N TYR A 89 1.20 15.49 -10.31
CA TYR A 89 0.11 15.75 -9.37
C TYR A 89 -1.26 15.78 -10.08
N THR A 90 -1.38 16.56 -11.16
CA THR A 90 -2.64 16.69 -11.92
C THR A 90 -3.06 15.42 -12.67
N LYS A 91 -2.13 14.49 -12.95
CA LYS A 91 -2.48 13.17 -13.52
C LYS A 91 -3.14 12.23 -12.51
N ILE A 92 -2.85 12.42 -11.22
CA ILE A 92 -3.38 11.60 -10.13
C ILE A 92 -4.72 12.18 -9.63
N CYS A 93 -4.84 13.51 -9.59
CA CYS A 93 -6.04 14.19 -9.09
C CYS A 93 -7.13 14.32 -10.16
N ASP A 94 -8.38 14.18 -9.74
CA ASP A 94 -9.53 14.54 -10.57
C ASP A 94 -9.55 16.06 -10.82
N PRO A 95 -9.95 16.55 -12.01
CA PRO A 95 -10.05 17.98 -12.30
C PRO A 95 -10.97 18.76 -11.34
N GLY A 96 -11.99 18.11 -10.78
CA GLY A 96 -12.92 18.65 -9.78
C GLY A 96 -12.60 18.22 -8.34
N ILE A 97 -11.34 17.90 -8.03
CA ILE A 97 -10.94 17.53 -6.66
C ILE A 97 -11.33 18.62 -5.65
N THR A 98 -11.85 18.20 -4.50
CA THR A 98 -12.18 19.10 -3.40
C THR A 98 -11.15 18.99 -2.28
N SER A 99 -10.75 20.11 -1.67
CA SER A 99 -9.82 20.10 -0.53
C SER A 99 -10.32 20.93 0.67
N PHE A 100 -9.96 20.44 1.86
CA PHE A 100 -9.95 21.20 3.10
C PHE A 100 -8.54 21.14 3.68
N GLU A 101 -7.92 22.31 3.79
CA GLU A 101 -6.55 22.46 4.26
C GLU A 101 -6.39 23.81 4.99
N PRO A 102 -5.41 23.93 5.91
CA PRO A 102 -5.19 25.16 6.67
C PRO A 102 -5.05 26.41 5.79
N GLU A 103 -4.43 26.27 4.62
CA GLU A 103 -4.22 27.31 3.63
C GLU A 103 -5.51 27.89 3.07
N ALA A 104 -6.60 27.11 3.05
CA ALA A 104 -7.92 27.54 2.60
C ALA A 104 -8.72 28.31 3.67
N LEU A 105 -8.17 28.45 4.89
CA LEU A 105 -8.78 29.20 6.00
C LEU A 105 -10.22 28.80 6.32
N GLY A 106 -10.51 27.49 6.25
CA GLY A 106 -11.83 26.93 6.54
C GLY A 106 -12.83 26.95 5.37
N ASN A 107 -12.42 27.40 4.20
CA ASN A 107 -13.25 27.33 2.98
C ASN A 107 -13.04 26.00 2.25
N LEU A 108 -14.08 25.55 1.54
CA LEU A 108 -13.98 24.45 0.59
C LEU A 108 -13.34 24.96 -0.70
N VAL A 109 -12.26 24.32 -1.14
CA VAL A 109 -11.60 24.59 -2.42
C VAL A 109 -11.96 23.51 -3.43
N GLU A 110 -12.15 23.89 -4.69
CA GLU A 110 -12.42 22.98 -5.81
C GLU A 110 -11.38 23.19 -6.93
N GLY A 111 -10.93 22.10 -7.52
CA GLY A 111 -9.93 22.07 -8.59
C GLY A 111 -8.49 22.17 -8.08
N THR A 112 -7.55 22.19 -9.02
CA THR A 112 -6.10 22.13 -8.74
C THR A 112 -5.41 23.49 -8.87
N ASP A 113 -6.11 24.53 -9.33
CA ASP A 113 -5.53 25.86 -9.55
C ASP A 113 -5.10 26.53 -8.24
N PHE A 114 -5.80 26.26 -7.14
CA PHE A 114 -5.38 26.70 -5.81
C PHE A 114 -4.02 26.12 -5.42
N HIS A 115 -3.80 24.82 -5.67
CA HIS A 115 -2.56 24.13 -5.35
C HIS A 115 -1.40 24.58 -6.25
N ARG A 116 -1.67 24.87 -7.54
CA ARG A 116 -0.67 25.31 -8.53
C ARG A 116 0.23 26.44 -8.00
N PHE A 117 -0.35 27.39 -7.28
CA PHE A 117 0.39 28.50 -6.67
C PHE A 117 1.55 28.02 -5.79
N TYR A 118 1.35 26.97 -4.99
CA TYR A 118 2.37 26.42 -4.09
C TYR A 118 3.47 25.65 -4.84
N PHE A 119 3.10 24.93 -5.90
CA PHE A 119 4.06 24.25 -6.78
C PHE A 119 5.00 25.25 -7.46
N GLU A 120 4.45 26.35 -7.96
CA GLU A 120 5.24 27.38 -8.67
C GLU A 120 6.11 28.21 -7.71
N ASN A 121 5.61 28.53 -6.51
CA ASN A 121 6.22 29.56 -5.66
C ASN A 121 6.93 29.07 -4.40
N ALA A 122 6.47 27.97 -3.79
CA ALA A 122 6.96 27.49 -2.50
C ALA A 122 7.88 26.28 -2.64
N LEU A 123 7.45 25.25 -3.36
CA LEU A 123 8.15 23.96 -3.47
C LEU A 123 9.38 24.04 -4.39
N SER A 124 9.30 24.84 -5.45
CA SER A 124 10.40 25.04 -6.42
C SER A 124 11.67 25.66 -5.81
N LYS A 125 11.58 26.28 -4.64
CA LYS A 125 12.69 27.02 -3.99
C LYS A 125 13.36 26.27 -2.83
N ALA A 126 12.75 25.19 -2.33
CA ALA A 126 13.24 24.46 -1.16
C ALA A 126 13.96 23.16 -1.54
N LYS A 127 15.23 23.24 -1.96
CA LYS A 127 16.12 22.06 -2.10
C LYS A 127 16.66 21.57 -0.75
N LEU A 128 15.80 21.48 0.27
CA LEU A 128 16.16 20.82 1.52
C LEU A 128 15.92 19.32 1.37
N HIS A 129 16.74 18.50 2.02
CA HIS A 129 16.47 17.07 2.06
C HIS A 129 15.22 16.83 2.91
N ILE A 130 14.08 16.62 2.26
CA ILE A 130 12.79 16.39 2.91
C ILE A 130 12.59 14.88 3.05
N HIS A 131 12.42 14.41 4.28
CA HIS A 131 12.04 13.02 4.54
C HIS A 131 10.57 12.97 4.98
N THR A 132 9.73 12.27 4.21
CA THR A 132 8.30 12.13 4.50
C THR A 132 7.96 10.68 4.87
N ILE A 133 7.19 10.50 5.94
CA ILE A 133 6.76 9.20 6.45
C ILE A 133 5.23 9.21 6.59
N LEU A 134 4.56 8.17 6.07
CA LEU A 134 3.14 7.92 6.31
C LEU A 134 3.00 7.00 7.53
N LEU A 135 2.52 7.56 8.64
CA LEU A 135 2.29 6.81 9.87
C LEU A 135 0.84 6.31 9.93
N ASN A 136 0.68 5.05 10.31
CA ASN A 136 -0.61 4.37 10.50
C ASN A 136 -1.60 4.59 9.34
N PRO A 137 -1.25 4.21 8.09
CA PRO A 137 -2.21 4.30 6.98
C PRO A 137 -3.37 3.32 7.20
N HIS A 138 -4.60 3.84 7.16
CA HIS A 138 -5.83 3.07 7.23
C HIS A 138 -6.60 3.21 5.92
N VAL A 139 -6.71 2.11 5.18
CA VAL A 139 -7.46 2.06 3.91
C VAL A 139 -8.80 1.36 4.12
N HIS A 140 -9.87 2.02 3.71
CA HIS A 140 -11.23 1.50 3.64
C HIS A 140 -11.65 1.38 2.17
N LEU A 141 -11.89 0.16 1.71
CA LEU A 141 -12.39 -0.10 0.34
C LEU A 141 -13.90 0.08 0.31
N ILE A 142 -14.41 0.78 -0.69
CA ILE A 142 -15.84 1.09 -0.87
C ILE A 142 -16.26 0.56 -2.25
N GLY A 143 -16.59 -0.73 -2.31
CA GLY A 143 -16.83 -1.42 -3.57
C GLY A 143 -15.55 -1.55 -4.39
N ASP A 144 -15.70 -1.63 -5.71
CA ASP A 144 -14.58 -1.91 -6.62
C ASP A 144 -13.92 -0.64 -7.20
N GLU A 145 -14.66 0.47 -7.23
CA GLU A 145 -14.26 1.71 -7.90
C GLU A 145 -13.91 2.85 -6.92
N ALA A 146 -14.01 2.62 -5.60
CA ALA A 146 -13.73 3.65 -4.61
C ALA A 146 -12.99 3.11 -3.38
N ALA A 147 -12.16 3.98 -2.81
CA ALA A 147 -11.48 3.73 -1.55
C ALA A 147 -11.24 5.06 -0.81
N CYS A 148 -11.09 4.97 0.50
CA CYS A 148 -10.69 6.08 1.35
C CYS A 148 -9.43 5.69 2.14
N ILE A 149 -8.46 6.59 2.21
CA ILE A 149 -7.26 6.41 3.01
C ILE A 149 -7.12 7.58 3.99
N ALA A 150 -6.84 7.26 5.26
CA ALA A 150 -6.47 8.22 6.28
C ALA A 150 -5.11 7.83 6.88
N TYR A 151 -4.25 8.82 7.12
CA TYR A 151 -2.90 8.62 7.64
C TYR A 151 -2.41 9.86 8.37
N ILE A 152 -1.35 9.71 9.16
CA ILE A 152 -0.62 10.83 9.75
C ILE A 152 0.64 11.05 8.91
N ARG A 153 0.78 12.24 8.32
CA ARG A 153 1.99 12.63 7.57
C ARG A 153 3.01 13.24 8.52
N LEU A 154 4.18 12.63 8.64
CA LEU A 154 5.33 13.23 9.32
C LEU A 154 6.34 13.69 8.28
N THR A 155 6.71 14.96 8.32
CA THR A 155 7.72 15.55 7.44
C THR A 155 8.89 16.06 8.29
N GLN A 156 10.09 15.61 7.97
CA GLN A 156 11.33 15.98 8.65
C GLN A 156 12.23 16.75 7.68
N TYR A 157 12.92 17.74 8.23
CA TYR A 157 13.90 18.56 7.54
C TYR A 157 15.24 18.43 8.27
N MET A 158 16.34 18.50 7.54
CA MET A 158 17.65 18.70 8.16
C MET A 158 17.86 20.20 8.36
N ASP A 159 18.08 20.60 9.60
CA ASP A 159 18.57 21.95 9.91
C ASP A 159 19.99 22.08 9.35
N SER A 160 20.26 23.22 8.70
CA SER A 160 21.58 23.60 8.17
C SER A 160 22.53 24.08 9.26
#